data_AF-A0A3M2E7R8-F1
#
_entry.id   AF-A0A3M2E7R8-F1
#
_cell.length_a   1.000
_cell.length_b   1.000
_cell.length_c   1.000
_cell.angle_alpha   90.00
_cell.angle_beta   90.00
_cell.angle_gamma   90.00
#
_symmetry.space_group_name_H-M   'P 1'
#
loop_
_entity.id
_entity.type
_entity.pdbx_description
1 polymer ?
#
loop_
_entity_poly.entity_id
_entity_poly.type
_entity_poly.pdbx_seq_one_letter_code
_entity_poly.pdbx_strand_id
1 'polypeptide(L)'
;MATFNEFLIWLDGYLGSAPYFPYLLLGVGLFYTLYLGFPQIRYFKHAIRITRGKYDKDTDQGDTSHFGALTTALSGTVGTGNIGGVGLAVAVGGPAALFWMWATAFFGMTTKFVEVTLSHKYRVILEDGTVAGGPMYYMERALGMKWLA
;
A
#
# COMPACT_ATOMS: atom_id res chain seq x y z
N MET A 1 -11.22 -34.32 9.12
CA MET A 1 -11.78 -33.27 8.23
C MET A 1 -12.46 -32.15 9.03
N ALA A 2 -13.43 -32.43 9.92
CA ALA A 2 -14.10 -31.40 10.72
C ALA A 2 -13.16 -30.58 11.63
N THR A 3 -12.27 -31.24 12.38
CA THR A 3 -11.31 -30.56 13.30
C THR A 3 -10.32 -29.65 12.58
N PHE A 4 -9.90 -30.02 11.36
CA PHE A 4 -9.03 -29.18 10.54
C PHE A 4 -9.78 -27.94 10.02
N ASN A 5 -11.04 -28.11 9.61
CA ASN A 5 -11.91 -27.01 9.22
C ASN A 5 -12.17 -26.04 10.39
N GLU A 6 -12.42 -26.55 11.59
CA GLU A 6 -12.56 -25.72 12.80
C GLU A 6 -11.29 -24.93 13.13
N PHE A 7 -10.12 -25.56 12.97
CA PHE A 7 -8.85 -24.86 13.12
C PHE A 7 -8.68 -23.73 12.09
N LEU A 8 -9.06 -23.96 10.83
CA LEU A 8 -9.02 -22.93 9.78
C LEU A 8 -9.99 -21.77 10.07
N ILE A 9 -11.20 -22.05 10.57
CA ILE A 9 -12.18 -21.01 10.93
C ILE A 9 -11.69 -20.22 12.14
N TRP A 10 -11.09 -20.89 13.13
CA TRP A 10 -10.48 -20.21 14.27
C TRP A 10 -9.35 -19.27 13.82
N LEU A 11 -8.48 -19.73 12.92
CA LEU A 11 -7.40 -18.92 12.36
C LEU A 11 -7.93 -17.75 11.52
N ASP A 12 -8.96 -17.98 10.70
CA ASP A 12 -9.63 -16.94 9.91
C ASP A 12 -10.23 -15.84 10.80
N GLY A 13 -10.82 -16.20 11.93
CA GLY A 13 -11.37 -15.24 12.90
C GLY A 13 -10.35 -14.23 13.44
N TYR A 14 -9.06 -14.59 13.43
CA TYR A 14 -7.96 -13.70 13.85
C TYR A 14 -7.20 -13.05 12.69
N LEU A 15 -7.16 -13.67 11.50
CA LEU A 15 -6.39 -13.16 10.37
C LEU A 15 -7.25 -12.48 9.30
N GLY A 16 -8.30 -13.17 8.83
CA GLY A 16 -9.07 -12.78 7.65
C GLY A 16 -10.35 -12.00 7.97
N SER A 17 -11.16 -12.52 8.90
CA SER A 17 -12.44 -11.92 9.31
C SER A 17 -12.36 -11.10 10.60
N ALA A 18 -11.14 -10.87 11.10
CA ALA A 18 -10.87 -10.08 12.30
C ALA A 18 -11.47 -8.67 12.22
N PRO A 19 -12.48 -8.34 13.04
CA PRO A 19 -13.15 -7.04 12.98
C PRO A 19 -12.23 -5.86 13.31
N TYR A 20 -11.14 -6.09 14.06
CA TYR A 20 -10.20 -5.05 14.47
C TYR A 20 -9.27 -4.58 13.35
N PHE A 21 -9.04 -5.40 12.33
CA PHE A 21 -7.99 -5.18 11.35
C PHE A 21 -8.23 -3.91 10.49
N PRO A 22 -9.44 -3.64 9.96
CA PRO A 22 -9.71 -2.40 9.26
C PRO A 22 -9.53 -1.15 10.13
N TYR A 23 -9.93 -1.20 11.40
CA TYR A 23 -9.75 -0.08 12.33
C TYR A 23 -8.27 0.19 12.61
N LEU A 24 -7.45 -0.85 12.73
CA LEU A 24 -6.02 -0.72 12.91
C LEU A 24 -5.36 -0.08 11.67
N LEU A 25 -5.71 -0.53 10.46
CA LEU A 25 -5.20 0.07 9.23
C LEU A 25 -5.56 1.55 9.09
N LEU A 26 -6.82 1.90 9.40
CA LEU A 26 -7.26 3.30 9.40
C LEU A 26 -6.58 4.11 10.50
N GLY A 27 -6.40 3.54 11.70
CA GLY A 27 -5.70 4.18 12.81
C GLY A 27 -4.24 4.51 12.47
N VAL A 28 -3.52 3.57 11.84
CA VAL A 28 -2.15 3.78 11.37
C VAL A 28 -2.09 4.85 10.28
N GLY A 29 -3.02 4.83 9.32
CA GLY A 29 -3.09 5.86 8.28
C GLY A 29 -3.41 7.25 8.82
N LEU A 30 -4.29 7.33 9.81
CA LEU A 30 -4.60 8.57 10.52
C LEU A 30 -3.38 9.07 11.31
N PHE A 31 -2.73 8.19 12.06
CA PHE A 31 -1.52 8.51 12.82
C PHE A 31 -0.43 9.10 11.91
N TYR A 32 -0.09 8.43 10.80
CA TYR A 32 0.91 8.95 9.87
C TYR A 32 0.45 10.23 9.17
N THR A 33 -0.85 10.35 8.87
CA THR A 33 -1.40 11.58 8.28
C THR A 33 -1.17 12.78 9.20
N LEU A 34 -1.44 12.65 10.49
CA LEU A 34 -1.24 13.72 11.46
C LEU A 34 0.25 13.95 11.74
N TYR A 35 1.02 12.88 11.99
CA TYR A 35 2.45 12.95 12.29
C TYR A 35 3.27 13.60 11.16
N LEU A 36 2.97 13.26 9.91
CA LEU A 36 3.63 13.82 8.73
C LEU A 36 3.01 15.15 8.26
N GLY A 37 1.96 15.64 8.91
CA GLY A 37 1.32 16.94 8.64
C GLY A 37 0.47 17.01 7.36
N PHE A 38 -0.24 15.95 6.99
CA PHE A 38 -1.03 15.81 5.75
C PHE A 38 -0.21 15.79 4.44
N PRO A 39 0.75 14.85 4.29
CA PRO A 39 1.58 14.74 3.09
C PRO A 39 0.76 14.55 1.80
N GLN A 40 -0.38 13.85 1.87
CA GLN A 40 -1.26 13.60 0.74
C GLN A 40 -1.86 14.88 0.14
N ILE A 41 -1.97 15.97 0.90
CA ILE A 41 -2.41 17.28 0.37
C ILE A 41 -1.18 18.09 -0.08
N ARG A 42 -0.14 18.14 0.75
CA ARG A 42 1.03 18.99 0.53
C ARG A 42 1.83 18.59 -0.70
N TYR A 43 1.98 17.29 -0.95
CA TYR A 43 2.85 16.78 -2.01
C TYR A 43 2.09 16.33 -3.26
N PHE A 44 0.76 16.38 -3.28
CA PHE A 44 -0.03 15.89 -4.41
C PHE A 44 0.37 16.53 -5.75
N LYS A 45 0.47 17.87 -5.78
CA LYS A 45 0.91 18.62 -6.97
C LYS A 45 2.36 18.30 -7.37
N HIS A 46 3.21 17.95 -6.41
CA HIS A 46 4.58 17.57 -6.70
C HIS A 46 4.64 16.15 -7.29
N ALA A 47 3.90 15.20 -6.72
CA ALA A 47 3.80 13.84 -7.21
C ALA A 47 3.34 13.79 -8.68
N ILE A 48 2.32 14.58 -9.06
CA ILE A 48 1.87 14.68 -10.46
C ILE A 48 2.98 15.21 -11.39
N ARG A 49 3.80 16.16 -10.92
CA ARG A 49 4.90 16.68 -11.73
C ARG A 49 6.00 15.64 -11.91
N ILE A 50 6.28 14.84 -10.88
CA ILE A 50 7.23 13.72 -10.94
C ILE A 50 6.75 12.68 -11.95
N THR A 51 5.52 12.21 -11.82
CA THR A 51 4.99 11.15 -12.70
C THR A 51 4.77 11.60 -14.14
N ARG A 52 4.73 12.92 -14.40
CA ARG A 52 4.73 13.50 -15.75
C ARG A 52 6.13 13.65 -16.36
N GLY A 53 7.18 13.22 -15.66
CA GLY A 53 8.55 13.27 -16.15
C GLY A 53 9.24 14.63 -16.00
N LYS A 54 8.64 15.60 -15.29
CA LYS A 54 9.26 16.94 -15.12
C LYS A 54 10.58 16.90 -14.35
N TYR A 55 10.79 15.85 -13.57
CA TYR A 55 11.96 15.68 -12.71
C TYR A 55 12.85 14.51 -13.13
N ASP A 56 12.53 13.82 -14.23
CA ASP A 56 13.31 12.70 -14.72
C ASP A 56 14.67 13.20 -15.21
N LYS A 57 15.74 12.51 -14.81
CA LYS A 57 17.11 12.77 -15.27
C LYS A 57 17.71 11.49 -15.83
N ASP A 58 18.55 11.63 -16.84
CA ASP A 58 19.27 10.50 -17.45
C ASP A 58 20.25 9.81 -16.48
N THR A 59 20.57 10.47 -15.36
CA THR A 59 21.44 9.94 -14.30
C THR A 59 20.68 9.25 -13.17
N ASP A 60 19.35 9.22 -13.22
CA ASP A 60 18.54 8.57 -12.18
C ASP A 60 18.70 7.04 -12.25
N GLN A 61 19.01 6.43 -11.09
CA GLN A 61 19.17 4.98 -10.99
C GLN A 61 17.84 4.29 -10.65
N GLY A 62 17.38 3.42 -11.54
CA GLY A 62 16.22 2.55 -11.35
C GLY A 62 15.83 1.80 -12.62
N ASP A 63 15.02 0.75 -12.45
CA ASP A 63 14.64 -0.16 -13.55
C ASP A 63 13.57 0.39 -14.50
N THR A 64 12.89 1.49 -14.10
CA THR A 64 11.80 2.08 -14.88
C THR A 64 11.64 3.56 -14.60
N SER A 65 10.98 4.28 -15.51
CA SER A 65 10.66 5.70 -15.34
C SER A 65 9.64 5.92 -14.22
N HIS A 66 9.53 7.15 -13.71
CA HIS A 66 8.53 7.47 -12.69
C HIS A 66 7.09 7.18 -13.14
N PHE A 67 6.78 7.43 -14.41
CA PHE A 67 5.48 7.07 -14.99
C PHE A 67 5.28 5.57 -15.14
N GLY A 68 6.33 4.85 -15.56
CA GLY A 68 6.34 3.39 -15.66
C GLY A 68 6.08 2.74 -14.31
N ALA A 69 6.79 3.17 -13.26
CA ALA A 69 6.59 2.70 -11.89
C ALA A 69 5.14 2.91 -11.40
N LEU A 70 4.57 4.11 -11.66
CA LEU A 70 3.17 4.39 -11.32
C LEU A 70 2.22 3.45 -12.06
N THR A 71 2.41 3.27 -13.36
CA THR A 71 1.52 2.45 -14.20
C THR A 71 1.59 0.97 -13.80
N THR A 72 2.77 0.46 -13.49
CA THR A 72 2.96 -0.90 -12.97
C THR A 72 2.30 -1.09 -11.61
N ALA A 73 2.39 -0.10 -10.71
CA ALA A 73 1.68 -0.16 -9.44
C ALA A 73 0.15 -0.10 -9.60
N LEU A 74 -0.34 0.71 -10.54
CA LEU A 74 -1.76 0.83 -10.85
C LEU A 74 -2.32 -0.43 -11.51
N SER A 75 -1.57 -1.08 -12.40
CA SER A 75 -2.03 -2.30 -13.05
C SER A 75 -2.22 -3.45 -12.06
N GLY A 76 -1.41 -3.51 -11.00
CA GLY A 76 -1.57 -4.50 -9.92
C GLY A 76 -2.72 -4.21 -8.95
N THR A 77 -3.25 -3.00 -8.93
CA THR A 77 -4.28 -2.56 -7.95
C THR A 77 -5.63 -2.26 -8.57
N VAL A 78 -5.69 -1.98 -9.87
CA VAL A 78 -6.93 -1.74 -10.61
C VAL A 78 -7.34 -3.01 -11.35
N GLY A 79 -8.49 -3.57 -10.99
CA GLY A 79 -9.01 -4.77 -11.63
C GLY A 79 -10.51 -4.95 -11.49
N THR A 80 -11.00 -6.07 -12.01
CA THR A 80 -12.41 -6.48 -11.93
C THR A 80 -12.94 -6.52 -10.49
N GLY A 81 -12.07 -6.85 -9.53
CA GLY A 81 -12.37 -6.82 -8.10
C GLY A 81 -12.79 -5.44 -7.59
N ASN A 82 -12.26 -4.34 -8.14
CA ASN A 82 -12.67 -3.00 -7.74
C ASN A 82 -14.07 -2.66 -8.25
N ILE A 83 -14.42 -3.12 -9.45
CA ILE A 83 -15.74 -2.88 -10.05
C ILE A 83 -16.81 -3.68 -9.30
N GLY A 84 -16.58 -4.99 -9.13
CA GLY A 84 -17.50 -5.87 -8.40
C GLY A 84 -17.59 -5.55 -6.92
N GLY A 85 -16.44 -5.26 -6.28
CA GLY A 85 -16.35 -4.95 -4.86
C GLY A 85 -17.04 -3.64 -4.49
N VAL A 86 -16.88 -2.58 -5.30
CA VAL A 86 -17.63 -1.32 -5.11
C VAL A 86 -19.13 -1.59 -5.26
N GLY A 87 -19.53 -2.35 -6.29
CA GLY A 87 -20.94 -2.71 -6.51
C GLY A 87 -21.55 -3.45 -5.32
N LEU A 88 -20.84 -4.46 -4.79
CA LEU A 88 -21.27 -5.20 -3.61
C LEU A 88 -21.32 -4.32 -2.36
N ALA A 89 -20.32 -3.47 -2.15
CA ALA A 89 -20.26 -2.57 -1.00
C ALA A 89 -21.43 -1.57 -0.99
N VAL A 90 -21.80 -1.04 -2.15
CA VAL A 90 -22.96 -0.14 -2.27
C VAL A 90 -24.27 -0.91 -2.15
N ALA A 91 -24.37 -2.11 -2.71
CA ALA A 91 -25.58 -2.94 -2.60
C ALA A 91 -25.88 -3.35 -1.15
N VAL A 92 -24.84 -3.67 -0.37
CA VAL A 92 -24.98 -4.13 1.03
C VAL A 92 -24.98 -2.96 2.02
N GLY A 93 -24.06 -2.00 1.85
CA GLY A 93 -23.84 -0.89 2.79
C GLY A 93 -24.59 0.40 2.42
N GLY A 94 -25.28 0.43 1.28
CA GLY A 94 -25.96 1.60 0.76
C GLY A 94 -25.01 2.66 0.20
N PRO A 95 -25.53 3.83 -0.22
CA PRO A 95 -24.75 4.87 -0.90
C PRO A 95 -23.67 5.49 0.00
N ALA A 96 -23.83 5.43 1.33
CA ALA A 96 -22.85 5.92 2.29
C ALA A 96 -21.51 5.18 2.22
N ALA A 97 -21.47 3.95 1.67
CA ALA A 97 -20.24 3.19 1.47
C ALA A 97 -19.21 3.97 0.63
N LEU A 98 -19.65 4.75 -0.36
CA LEU A 98 -18.76 5.53 -1.22
C LEU A 98 -17.95 6.57 -0.44
N PHE A 99 -18.59 7.26 0.50
CA PHE A 99 -17.91 8.23 1.36
C PHE A 99 -16.80 7.56 2.17
N TRP A 100 -17.09 6.40 2.76
CA TRP A 100 -16.12 5.66 3.54
C TRP A 100 -14.99 5.09 2.68
N MET A 101 -15.26 4.68 1.44
CA MET A 101 -14.22 4.27 0.50
C MET A 101 -13.25 5.41 0.15
N TRP A 102 -13.75 6.64 -0.01
CA TRP A 102 -12.86 7.79 -0.20
C TRP A 102 -12.08 8.14 1.06
N ALA A 103 -12.71 8.05 2.23
CA ALA A 103 -12.02 8.28 3.51
C ALA A 103 -10.91 7.25 3.73
N THR A 104 -11.17 5.97 3.48
CA THR A 104 -10.16 4.91 3.61
C THR A 104 -9.03 5.08 2.60
N ALA A 105 -9.34 5.46 1.35
CA ALA A 105 -8.33 5.79 0.34
C ALA A 105 -7.47 6.99 0.77
N PHE A 106 -8.07 8.02 1.35
CA PHE A 106 -7.38 9.21 1.82
C PHE A 106 -6.33 8.91 2.89
N PHE A 107 -6.70 8.13 3.91
CA PHE A 107 -5.75 7.71 4.95
C PHE A 107 -4.76 6.66 4.45
N GLY A 108 -5.20 5.76 3.56
CA GLY A 108 -4.36 4.74 2.93
C GLY A 108 -3.24 5.31 2.07
N MET A 109 -3.46 6.46 1.41
CA MET A 109 -2.42 7.15 0.64
C MET A 109 -1.19 7.47 1.51
N THR A 110 -1.40 7.90 2.76
CA THR A 110 -0.28 8.22 3.66
C THR A 110 0.45 6.98 4.12
N THR A 111 -0.28 5.90 4.46
CA THR A 111 0.34 4.62 4.81
C THR A 111 1.19 4.11 3.66
N LYS A 112 0.66 4.16 2.42
CA LYS A 112 1.40 3.74 1.24
C LYS A 112 2.63 4.62 0.97
N PHE A 113 2.51 5.93 1.21
CA PHE A 113 3.64 6.85 1.10
C PHE A 113 4.79 6.47 2.05
N VAL A 114 4.50 6.14 3.30
CA VAL A 114 5.51 5.68 4.27
C VAL A 114 6.13 4.36 3.83
N GLU A 115 5.31 3.39 3.43
CA GLU A 115 5.75 2.07 2.98
C GLU A 115 6.71 2.16 1.78
N VAL A 116 6.36 2.96 0.78
CA VAL A 116 7.18 3.16 -0.42
C VAL A 116 8.46 3.92 -0.08
N THR A 117 8.40 4.91 0.83
CA THR A 117 9.58 5.66 1.27
C THR A 117 10.58 4.74 1.98
N LEU A 118 10.12 3.87 2.87
CA LEU A 118 10.96 2.86 3.52
C LEU A 118 11.52 1.87 2.50
N SER A 119 10.69 1.41 1.58
CA SER A 119 11.12 0.50 0.51
C SER A 119 12.22 1.11 -0.35
N HIS A 120 12.16 2.41 -0.62
CA HIS A 120 13.20 3.11 -1.39
C HIS A 120 14.49 3.31 -0.59
N LYS A 121 14.38 3.55 0.73
CA LYS A 121 15.52 3.74 1.63
C LYS A 121 16.31 2.45 1.85
N TYR A 122 15.64 1.30 1.94
CA TYR A 122 16.24 0.00 2.25
C TYR A 122 16.31 -0.95 1.04
N ARG A 123 16.11 -0.44 -0.19
CA ARG A 123 16.22 -1.21 -1.42
C ARG A 123 17.62 -1.81 -1.60
N VAL A 124 17.69 -2.88 -2.38
CA VAL A 124 18.90 -3.61 -2.72
C VAL A 124 19.09 -3.55 -4.22
N ILE A 125 20.33 -3.36 -4.64
CA ILE A 125 20.72 -3.52 -6.04
C ILE A 125 21.32 -4.92 -6.12
N LEU A 126 20.71 -5.77 -6.95
CA LEU A 126 21.14 -7.14 -7.18
C LEU A 126 22.39 -7.16 -8.09
N GLU A 127 23.05 -8.31 -8.17
CA GLU A 127 24.27 -8.47 -8.97
C GLU A 127 24.04 -8.26 -10.48
N ASP A 128 22.81 -8.49 -10.94
CA ASP A 128 22.36 -8.23 -12.31
C ASP A 128 22.01 -6.75 -12.58
N GLY A 129 22.13 -5.89 -11.57
CA GLY A 129 21.82 -4.47 -11.63
C GLY A 129 20.36 -4.11 -11.38
N THR A 130 19.47 -5.09 -11.17
CA THR A 130 18.06 -4.84 -10.89
C THR A 130 17.84 -4.38 -9.45
N VAL A 131 16.73 -3.65 -9.21
CA VAL A 131 16.42 -3.07 -7.91
C VAL A 131 15.30 -3.86 -7.22
N ALA A 132 15.62 -4.47 -6.07
CA ALA A 132 14.65 -5.15 -5.23
C ALA A 132 14.34 -4.34 -3.98
N GLY A 133 13.05 -4.25 -3.61
CA GLY A 133 12.60 -3.51 -2.45
C GLY A 133 11.26 -4.03 -1.94
N GLY A 134 10.77 -3.42 -0.86
CA GLY A 134 9.48 -3.78 -0.26
C GLY A 134 9.58 -4.05 1.24
N PRO A 135 8.46 -4.52 1.83
CA PRO A 135 8.35 -4.76 3.27
C PRO A 135 9.38 -5.72 3.83
N MET A 136 9.65 -6.80 3.10
CA MET A 136 10.62 -7.82 3.51
C MET A 136 12.02 -7.21 3.73
N TYR A 137 12.46 -6.34 2.81
CA TYR A 137 13.78 -5.73 2.86
C TYR A 137 13.95 -4.74 4.01
N TYR A 138 12.95 -3.90 4.31
CA TYR A 138 13.07 -3.01 5.46
C TYR A 138 12.85 -3.74 6.79
N MET A 139 12.11 -4.86 6.83
CA MET A 139 12.05 -5.72 8.02
C MET A 139 13.40 -6.39 8.30
N GLU A 140 14.07 -6.88 7.26
CA GLU A 140 15.41 -7.46 7.40
C GLU A 140 16.44 -6.39 7.81
N ARG A 141 16.49 -5.27 7.07
CA ARG A 141 17.61 -4.30 7.13
C ARG A 141 17.39 -3.18 8.14
N ALA A 142 16.15 -2.81 8.44
CA ALA A 142 15.87 -1.78 9.44
C ALA A 142 15.61 -2.39 10.83
N LEU A 143 14.89 -3.52 10.90
CA LEU A 143 14.52 -4.16 12.17
C LEU A 143 15.42 -5.35 12.55
N GLY A 144 16.28 -5.83 11.64
CA GLY A 144 17.11 -7.02 11.88
C GLY A 144 16.32 -8.33 11.93
N MET A 145 15.04 -8.31 11.52
CA MET A 145 14.12 -9.43 11.66
C MET A 145 14.14 -10.32 10.42
N LYS A 146 15.24 -11.06 10.24
CA LYS A 146 15.46 -11.95 9.08
C LYS A 146 14.40 -13.04 8.89
N TRP A 147 13.63 -13.37 9.93
CA TRP A 147 12.57 -14.38 9.88
C TRP A 147 11.25 -13.87 9.29
N LEU A 148 11.09 -12.55 9.18
CA LEU A 148 9.94 -11.88 8.54
C LEU A 148 10.20 -11.52 7.07
N ALA A 149 11.44 -11.73 6.60
CA ALA A 149 11.91 -11.32 5.29
C ALA A 149 12.16 -12.52 4.37
#